data_AF-A0A9J6D6X1-F1
#
_entry.id   AF-A0A9J6D6X1-F1
#
_cell.length_a   1.000
_cell.length_b   1.000
_cell.length_c   1.000
_cell.angle_alpha   90.00
_cell.angle_beta   90.00
_cell.angle_gamma   90.00
#
_symmetry.space_group_name_H-M   'P 1'
#
loop_
_entity.id
_entity.type
_entity.pdbx_description
1 polymer ?
#
loop_
_entity_poly.entity_id
_entity_poly.type
_entity_poly.pdbx_seq_one_letter_code
_entity_poly.pdbx_strand_id
1 'polypeptide(L)'
;MFAPCGRTCLCWLLLVWPLLGVLAEEKYRFFRKTAKGLRDEIEETCSQPCQNGGKCYKERCACTPGFRGQYCEYPLSLCDLQRAGFHGTSQCNHTRLASTCVLECNRGLKYEYLPPTNVYKCSAAGEWSPPNLPRCVDERQERLKKAASPSRWPSSGTCAVWGRGHYRTFDGSLFSFRSRCRHLLAHECRGDTFSVHVGDSHCSNDSARFFCRRSLDIYVEGQRFGFELDPPRVTLGNVSAPIPTTLEGLRVDYVARRIVISSQLGFT
;
A
#
# COMPACT_ATOMS: atom_id res chain seq x y z
N MET A 1 41.21 -66.12 -45.27
CA MET A 1 40.76 -65.40 -46.46
C MET A 1 41.67 -64.19 -46.66
N PHE A 2 42.40 -64.24 -47.77
CA PHE A 2 43.16 -63.18 -48.44
C PHE A 2 42.48 -61.79 -48.31
N ALA A 3 43.14 -60.72 -47.86
CA ALA A 3 44.14 -59.86 -48.52
C ALA A 3 43.48 -58.73 -49.38
N PRO A 4 44.20 -57.66 -49.82
CA PRO A 4 44.46 -56.43 -49.06
C PRO A 4 44.45 -55.15 -49.96
N CYS A 5 45.12 -54.07 -49.50
CA CYS A 5 45.68 -52.92 -50.26
C CYS A 5 44.71 -51.82 -50.74
N GLY A 6 45.07 -50.53 -50.81
CA GLY A 6 46.34 -49.82 -50.60
C GLY A 6 46.10 -48.30 -50.66
N ARG A 7 46.85 -47.51 -49.87
CA ARG A 7 47.94 -46.59 -50.27
C ARG A 7 47.55 -45.19 -50.82
N THR A 8 48.16 -44.18 -50.16
CA THR A 8 48.78 -42.92 -50.69
C THR A 8 47.85 -41.82 -51.23
N CYS A 9 48.08 -40.51 -51.11
CA CYS A 9 49.16 -39.67 -50.56
C CYS A 9 48.72 -38.18 -50.56
N LEU A 10 49.40 -37.35 -49.76
CA LEU A 10 49.70 -35.90 -49.92
C LEU A 10 48.52 -34.89 -49.84
N CYS A 11 48.42 -34.06 -48.79
CA CYS A 11 49.06 -32.73 -48.60
C CYS A 11 48.68 -31.74 -49.73
N TRP A 12 48.01 -30.60 -49.48
CA TRP A 12 48.56 -29.34 -48.95
C TRP A 12 47.49 -28.46 -48.27
N LEU A 13 47.70 -28.15 -46.98
CA LEU A 13 47.85 -26.81 -46.36
C LEU A 13 47.55 -25.54 -47.20
N LEU A 14 46.58 -24.70 -46.77
CA LEU A 14 46.75 -23.33 -46.18
C LEU A 14 45.57 -22.36 -46.46
N LEU A 15 45.06 -21.81 -45.34
CA LEU A 15 44.58 -20.42 -45.12
C LEU A 15 43.31 -19.98 -45.90
N VAL A 16 42.30 -19.36 -45.31
CA VAL A 16 42.36 -18.12 -44.51
C VAL A 16 41.10 -18.02 -43.64
N TRP A 17 41.27 -17.76 -42.34
CA TRP A 17 40.26 -17.06 -41.53
C TRP A 17 40.59 -15.55 -41.64
N PRO A 18 39.58 -14.66 -41.71
CA PRO A 18 39.39 -13.82 -40.53
C PRO A 18 37.91 -13.52 -40.21
N LEU A 19 37.59 -13.66 -38.93
CA LEU A 19 36.91 -12.69 -38.05
C LEU A 19 35.90 -11.72 -38.67
N LEU A 20 34.63 -11.88 -38.27
CA LEU A 20 33.60 -10.88 -37.90
C LEU A 20 32.29 -11.71 -37.80
N GLY A 21 31.84 -12.17 -36.64
CA GLY A 21 31.31 -11.37 -35.53
C GLY A 21 29.90 -11.90 -35.21
N VAL A 22 29.63 -12.11 -33.93
CA VAL A 22 28.29 -12.11 -33.30
C VAL A 22 27.36 -13.33 -33.53
N LEU A 23 27.27 -14.14 -32.46
CA LEU A 23 26.08 -14.76 -31.86
C LEU A 23 24.75 -14.69 -32.65
N ALA A 24 24.18 -15.84 -32.98
CA ALA A 24 22.72 -15.98 -33.08
C ALA A 24 22.30 -17.42 -32.73
N GLU A 25 21.54 -17.55 -31.66
CA GLU A 25 20.90 -18.79 -31.21
C GLU A 25 20.10 -19.44 -32.34
N GLU A 26 20.16 -20.78 -32.44
CA GLU A 26 19.32 -21.55 -33.35
C GLU A 26 17.83 -21.38 -32.98
N LYS A 27 17.15 -20.50 -33.70
CA LYS A 27 15.71 -20.24 -33.55
C LYS A 27 14.93 -21.28 -34.34
N TYR A 28 14.40 -22.30 -33.67
CA TYR A 28 13.46 -23.25 -34.30
C TYR A 28 12.24 -22.47 -34.85
N ARG A 29 11.96 -22.60 -36.15
CA ARG A 29 10.73 -22.09 -36.80
C ARG A 29 9.76 -23.23 -37.07
N PHE A 30 8.50 -23.05 -36.72
CA PHE A 30 7.41 -23.98 -37.03
C PHE A 30 6.56 -23.43 -38.18
N PHE A 31 6.24 -24.28 -39.15
CA PHE A 31 5.42 -23.93 -40.31
C PHE A 31 4.12 -24.75 -40.30
N ARG A 32 2.98 -24.14 -40.62
CA ARG A 32 1.76 -24.87 -40.98
C ARG A 32 1.57 -24.79 -42.49
N LYS A 33 1.43 -25.93 -43.16
CA LYS A 33 0.99 -25.94 -44.57
C LYS A 33 -0.49 -25.61 -44.63
N THR A 34 -0.84 -24.53 -45.31
CA THR A 34 -2.23 -24.26 -45.71
C THR A 34 -2.60 -25.18 -46.87
N ALA A 35 -3.90 -25.40 -47.11
CA ALA A 35 -4.39 -26.21 -48.24
C ALA A 35 -3.93 -25.71 -49.62
N LYS A 36 -3.38 -24.49 -49.69
CA LYS A 36 -2.78 -23.87 -50.89
C LYS A 36 -1.26 -24.00 -50.99
N GLY A 37 -0.61 -24.73 -50.06
CA GLY A 37 0.84 -24.92 -50.08
C GLY A 37 1.68 -23.70 -49.69
N LEU A 38 1.05 -22.58 -49.32
CA LEU A 38 1.76 -21.42 -48.76
C LEU A 38 2.28 -21.76 -47.35
N ARG A 39 3.57 -21.49 -47.12
CA ARG A 39 4.17 -21.45 -45.79
C ARG A 39 3.75 -20.13 -45.16
N ASP A 40 2.83 -20.19 -44.22
CA ASP A 40 2.53 -19.06 -43.35
C ASP A 40 3.35 -19.22 -42.06
N GLU A 41 4.14 -18.21 -41.72
CA GLU A 41 4.88 -18.17 -40.46
C GLU A 41 3.85 -17.86 -39.37
N ILE A 42 3.47 -18.86 -38.56
CA ILE A 42 2.59 -18.60 -37.41
C ILE A 42 3.45 -17.84 -36.41
N GLU A 43 3.34 -16.52 -36.42
CA GLU A 43 3.85 -15.69 -35.35
C GLU A 43 3.05 -16.03 -34.07
N GLU A 44 3.65 -16.85 -33.21
CA GLU A 44 3.42 -16.81 -31.75
C GLU A 44 3.94 -15.48 -31.18
N THR A 45 3.58 -14.37 -31.84
CA THR A 45 3.98 -13.02 -31.49
C THR A 45 2.80 -12.36 -30.82
N CYS A 46 2.99 -11.99 -29.57
CA CYS A 46 2.03 -11.19 -28.83
C CYS A 46 2.00 -9.79 -29.44
N SER A 47 0.84 -9.15 -29.48
CA SER A 47 0.67 -7.78 -29.96
C SER A 47 1.61 -6.78 -29.25
N GLN A 48 1.98 -7.07 -28.00
CA GLN A 48 3.12 -6.46 -27.32
C GLN A 48 4.17 -7.51 -26.96
N PRO A 49 5.48 -7.23 -27.19
CA PRO A 49 6.53 -8.19 -26.91
C PRO A 49 6.70 -8.40 -25.40
N CYS A 50 6.91 -9.66 -25.01
CA CYS A 50 7.27 -10.00 -23.65
C CYS A 50 8.69 -9.48 -23.34
N GLN A 51 8.86 -8.86 -22.17
CA GLN A 51 10.11 -8.33 -21.67
C GLN A 51 10.89 -9.37 -20.86
N ASN A 52 12.14 -9.06 -20.51
CA ASN A 52 12.99 -9.85 -19.60
C ASN A 52 13.09 -11.35 -19.97
N GLY A 53 13.11 -11.65 -21.27
CA GLY A 53 13.22 -13.02 -21.78
C GLY A 53 11.93 -13.85 -21.68
N GLY A 54 10.79 -13.23 -21.41
CA GLY A 54 9.49 -13.90 -21.42
C GLY A 54 9.13 -14.47 -22.81
N LYS A 55 8.42 -15.59 -22.82
CA LYS A 55 7.95 -16.24 -24.07
C LYS A 55 6.45 -16.00 -24.26
N CYS A 56 6.04 -15.66 -25.48
CA CYS A 56 4.64 -15.45 -25.79
C CYS A 56 3.96 -16.77 -26.15
N TYR A 57 2.77 -17.00 -25.57
CA TYR A 57 1.88 -18.09 -25.95
C TYR A 57 0.44 -17.57 -25.99
N LYS A 58 -0.16 -17.45 -27.19
CA LYS A 58 -1.56 -17.02 -27.38
C LYS A 58 -1.91 -15.70 -26.65
N GLU A 59 -1.20 -14.61 -26.95
CA GLU A 59 -1.37 -13.28 -26.33
C GLU A 59 -1.12 -13.24 -24.80
N ARG A 60 -0.41 -14.24 -24.26
CA ARG A 60 -0.01 -14.29 -22.85
C ARG A 60 1.49 -14.53 -22.74
N CYS A 61 2.17 -13.66 -22.01
CA CYS A 61 3.58 -13.85 -21.67
C CYS A 61 3.76 -14.85 -20.52
N ALA A 62 4.59 -15.87 -20.75
CA ALA A 62 5.15 -16.74 -19.75
C ALA A 62 6.50 -16.16 -19.30
N CYS A 63 6.58 -15.75 -18.03
CA CYS A 63 7.74 -15.04 -17.51
C CYS A 63 8.85 -15.99 -17.07
N THR A 64 10.08 -15.51 -17.24
CA THR A 64 11.28 -16.12 -16.65
C THR A 64 11.24 -16.03 -15.12
N PRO A 65 11.93 -16.94 -14.39
CA PRO A 65 12.05 -16.85 -12.95
C PRO A 65 12.56 -15.47 -12.51
N GLY A 66 11.91 -14.86 -11.52
CA GLY A 66 12.27 -13.53 -11.03
C GLY A 66 11.51 -12.36 -11.66
N PHE A 67 10.69 -12.59 -12.69
CA PHE A 67 9.88 -11.55 -13.33
C PHE A 67 8.39 -11.87 -13.33
N ARG A 68 7.57 -10.82 -13.41
CA ARG A 68 6.11 -10.86 -13.48
C ARG A 68 5.54 -9.65 -14.21
N GLY A 69 4.23 -9.59 -14.32
CA GLY A 69 3.50 -8.53 -15.01
C GLY A 69 2.67 -9.06 -16.16
N GLN A 70 2.07 -8.16 -16.93
CA GLN A 70 1.33 -8.56 -18.12
C GLN A 70 2.30 -9.02 -19.23
N TYR A 71 3.44 -8.36 -19.31
CA TYR A 71 4.49 -8.55 -20.29
C TYR A 71 5.84 -8.90 -19.65
N CYS A 72 5.85 -9.41 -18.40
CA CYS A 72 7.07 -9.75 -17.66
C CYS A 72 7.99 -8.54 -17.38
N GLU A 73 7.40 -7.36 -17.28
CA GLU A 73 8.05 -6.06 -17.15
C GLU A 73 8.58 -5.77 -15.73
N TYR A 74 8.07 -6.46 -14.70
CA TYR A 74 8.40 -6.15 -13.30
C TYR A 74 9.16 -7.28 -12.60
N PRO A 75 10.27 -7.00 -11.88
CA PRO A 75 10.95 -8.00 -11.08
C PRO A 75 10.16 -8.35 -9.80
N LEU A 76 10.16 -9.63 -9.41
CA LEU A 76 9.51 -10.14 -8.20
C LEU A 76 10.05 -9.49 -6.92
N SER A 77 11.31 -9.03 -6.93
CA SER A 77 11.97 -8.38 -5.80
C SER A 77 11.35 -7.04 -5.39
N LEU A 78 10.49 -6.43 -6.23
CA LEU A 78 9.77 -5.21 -5.87
C LEU A 78 8.83 -5.42 -4.68
N CYS A 79 8.37 -6.66 -4.46
CA CYS A 79 7.51 -7.04 -3.34
C CYS A 79 8.25 -7.83 -2.27
N ASP A 80 9.55 -7.58 -2.13
CA ASP A 80 10.34 -8.12 -1.04
C ASP A 80 9.95 -7.42 0.28
N LEU A 81 9.42 -8.20 1.23
CA LEU A 81 8.95 -7.69 2.52
C LEU A 81 10.07 -7.16 3.40
N GLN A 82 11.27 -7.74 3.34
CA GLN A 82 12.42 -7.27 4.11
C GLN A 82 12.89 -5.92 3.59
N ARG A 83 12.95 -5.76 2.26
CA ARG A 83 13.27 -4.46 1.63
C ARG A 83 12.21 -3.41 1.91
N ALA A 84 10.95 -3.81 2.05
CA ALA A 84 9.85 -2.95 2.43
C ALA A 84 9.78 -2.67 3.95
N GLY A 85 10.72 -3.21 4.74
CA GLY A 85 10.88 -2.89 6.17
C GLY A 85 10.06 -3.75 7.13
N PHE A 86 9.48 -4.87 6.67
CA PHE A 86 8.80 -5.84 7.52
C PHE A 86 9.74 -6.98 7.93
N HIS A 87 10.03 -7.08 9.22
CA HIS A 87 10.91 -8.09 9.81
C HIS A 87 10.14 -9.09 10.70
N GLY A 88 9.16 -9.77 10.10
CA GLY A 88 8.38 -10.82 10.77
C GLY A 88 8.19 -12.04 9.87
N THR A 89 7.22 -12.88 10.24
CA THR A 89 6.77 -14.01 9.44
C THR A 89 5.69 -13.59 8.44
N SER A 90 5.69 -14.20 7.26
CA SER A 90 4.71 -13.89 6.22
C SER A 90 4.29 -15.13 5.44
N GLN A 91 3.01 -15.21 5.07
CA GLN A 91 2.48 -16.20 4.15
C GLN A 91 1.95 -15.49 2.90
N CYS A 92 2.62 -15.67 1.77
CA CYS A 92 2.32 -14.94 0.54
C CYS A 92 1.79 -15.86 -0.56
N ASN A 93 0.73 -15.40 -1.23
CA ASN A 93 0.22 -15.95 -2.48
C ASN A 93 0.58 -15.01 -3.64
N HIS A 94 1.37 -15.49 -4.59
CA HIS A 94 1.90 -14.70 -5.69
C HIS A 94 1.17 -15.00 -7.00
N THR A 95 0.79 -13.94 -7.70
CA THR A 95 0.21 -14.01 -9.05
C THR A 95 1.03 -13.13 -10.00
N ARG A 96 0.71 -13.18 -11.30
CA ARG A 96 1.37 -12.34 -12.30
C ARG A 96 1.12 -10.84 -12.10
N LEU A 97 -0.01 -10.45 -11.48
CA LEU A 97 -0.41 -9.04 -11.32
C LEU A 97 -0.18 -8.50 -9.92
N ALA A 98 -0.14 -9.37 -8.91
CA ALA A 98 0.03 -8.95 -7.51
C ALA A 98 0.49 -10.09 -6.60
N SER A 99 0.96 -9.74 -5.40
CA SER A 99 1.20 -10.67 -4.30
C SER A 99 0.32 -10.29 -3.12
N THR A 100 -0.37 -11.27 -2.53
CA THR A 100 -1.16 -11.07 -1.31
C THR A 100 -0.49 -11.80 -0.17
N CYS A 101 -0.09 -11.08 0.88
CA CYS A 101 0.66 -11.59 2.02
C CYS A 101 -0.10 -11.40 3.32
N VAL A 102 -0.12 -12.43 4.16
CA VAL A 102 -0.54 -12.34 5.56
C VAL A 102 0.70 -12.16 6.42
N LEU A 103 0.76 -11.09 7.21
CA LEU A 103 1.95 -10.65 7.96
C LEU A 103 1.75 -10.81 9.46
N GLU A 104 2.68 -11.47 10.13
CA GLU A 104 2.64 -11.75 11.58
C GLU A 104 3.99 -11.48 12.24
N CYS A 105 3.98 -10.89 13.42
CA CYS A 105 5.22 -10.74 14.20
C CYS A 105 5.66 -12.08 14.80
N ASN A 106 6.98 -12.29 14.84
CA ASN A 106 7.56 -13.49 15.44
C ASN A 106 7.22 -13.57 16.94
N ARG A 107 7.31 -14.78 17.51
CA ARG A 107 7.08 -15.00 18.94
C ARG A 107 7.96 -14.08 19.80
N GLY A 108 7.32 -13.35 20.72
CA GLY A 108 8.00 -12.40 21.61
C GLY A 108 8.10 -10.97 21.07
N LEU A 109 7.77 -10.76 19.79
CA LEU A 109 7.62 -9.42 19.21
C LEU A 109 6.14 -9.05 19.13
N LYS A 110 5.84 -7.76 19.24
CA LYS A 110 4.51 -7.21 19.00
C LYS A 110 4.56 -6.15 17.91
N TYR A 111 3.42 -5.88 17.32
CA TYR A 111 3.31 -4.73 16.42
C TYR A 111 3.58 -3.44 17.21
N GLU A 112 4.42 -2.57 16.66
CA GLU A 112 4.65 -1.23 17.21
C GLU A 112 3.32 -0.47 17.33
N TYR A 113 2.48 -0.61 16.30
CA TYR A 113 1.10 -0.16 16.26
C TYR A 113 0.24 -1.25 15.62
N LEU A 114 -0.93 -1.53 16.20
CA LEU A 114 -1.86 -2.52 15.66
C LEU A 114 -2.26 -2.13 14.22
N PRO A 115 -1.93 -2.95 13.21
CA PRO A 115 -2.29 -2.63 11.83
C PRO A 115 -3.80 -2.82 11.61
N PRO A 116 -4.39 -2.10 10.64
CA PRO A 116 -5.82 -2.22 10.33
C PRO A 116 -6.19 -3.60 9.76
N THR A 117 -5.20 -4.31 9.22
CA THR A 117 -5.32 -5.67 8.70
C THR A 117 -3.93 -6.30 8.72
N ASN A 118 -3.86 -7.62 8.85
CA ASN A 118 -2.63 -8.38 8.62
C ASN A 118 -2.48 -8.80 7.15
N VAL A 119 -3.44 -8.49 6.28
CA VAL A 119 -3.43 -8.85 4.85
C VAL A 119 -2.98 -7.66 3.99
N TYR A 120 -1.84 -7.79 3.33
CA TYR A 120 -1.21 -6.77 2.49
C TYR A 120 -1.10 -7.23 1.04
N LYS A 121 -1.37 -6.33 0.09
CA LYS A 121 -1.27 -6.61 -1.34
C LYS A 121 -0.19 -5.76 -1.98
N CYS A 122 0.71 -6.38 -2.75
CA CYS A 122 1.75 -5.68 -3.52
C CYS A 122 1.45 -5.79 -5.02
N SER A 123 1.24 -4.65 -5.68
CA SER A 123 1.01 -4.57 -7.13
C SER A 123 2.22 -5.01 -7.94
N ALA A 124 2.02 -5.39 -9.21
CA ALA A 124 3.12 -5.80 -10.09
C ALA A 124 4.29 -4.81 -10.08
N ALA A 125 3.99 -3.51 -10.02
CA ALA A 125 4.92 -2.40 -9.98
C ALA A 125 5.59 -2.13 -8.61
N GLY A 126 5.28 -2.90 -7.56
CA GLY A 126 5.90 -2.75 -6.23
C GLY A 126 5.14 -1.87 -5.25
N GLU A 127 3.90 -1.51 -5.54
CA GLU A 127 3.10 -0.66 -4.66
C GLU A 127 2.33 -1.51 -3.64
N TRP A 128 2.61 -1.29 -2.35
CA TRP A 128 1.92 -1.97 -1.26
C TRP A 128 0.60 -1.28 -0.90
N SER A 129 -0.41 -2.08 -0.63
CA SER A 129 -1.71 -1.65 -0.16
C SER A 129 -2.11 -2.52 1.05
N PRO A 130 -2.24 -1.92 2.25
CA PRO A 130 -1.93 -0.52 2.61
C PRO A 130 -0.46 -0.09 2.38
N PRO A 131 -0.18 1.23 2.20
CA PRO A 131 1.14 1.76 1.78
C PRO A 131 2.23 1.76 2.85
N ASN A 132 1.93 1.35 4.09
CA ASN A 132 2.90 1.22 5.18
C ASN A 132 2.78 -0.16 5.81
N LEU A 133 3.87 -0.92 5.81
CA LEU A 133 3.93 -2.21 6.49
C LEU A 133 4.13 -2.00 8.00
N PRO A 134 3.54 -2.87 8.84
CA PRO A 134 3.69 -2.75 10.28
C PRO A 134 5.11 -3.10 10.72
N ARG A 135 5.55 -2.54 11.85
CA ARG A 135 6.83 -2.87 12.46
C ARG A 135 6.65 -3.84 13.62
N CYS A 136 7.59 -4.77 13.77
CA CYS A 136 7.64 -5.68 14.89
C CYS A 136 8.71 -5.21 15.87
N VAL A 137 8.31 -4.95 17.11
CA VAL A 137 9.18 -4.45 18.17
C VAL A 137 9.22 -5.42 19.34
N ASP A 138 10.36 -5.45 20.03
CA ASP A 138 10.49 -6.18 21.28
C ASP A 138 10.05 -5.28 22.45
N GLU A 139 8.97 -5.66 23.13
CA GLU A 139 8.45 -4.91 24.27
C GLU A 139 9.47 -4.74 25.40
N ARG A 140 10.36 -5.72 25.61
CA ARG A 140 11.41 -5.64 26.64
C ARG A 140 12.40 -4.55 26.28
N GLN A 141 12.80 -4.50 25.01
CA GLN A 141 13.75 -3.50 24.54
C GLN A 141 13.14 -2.09 24.54
N GLU A 142 11.87 -1.94 24.16
CA GLU A 142 11.17 -0.66 24.23
C GLU A 142 10.98 -0.16 25.67
N ARG A 143 10.73 -1.05 26.64
CA ARG A 143 10.71 -0.68 28.07
C ARG A 143 12.07 -0.19 28.57
N LEU A 144 13.16 -0.84 28.15
CA LEU A 144 14.52 -0.43 28.50
C LEU A 144 14.88 0.93 27.89
N LYS A 145 14.50 1.19 26.63
CA LYS A 145 14.68 2.51 25.99
C LYS A 145 13.87 3.60 26.69
N LYS A 146 12.63 3.31 27.10
CA LYS A 146 11.79 4.25 27.87
C LYS A 146 12.34 4.50 29.28
N ALA A 147 12.95 3.50 29.92
CA ALA A 147 13.59 3.66 31.22
C ALA A 147 14.91 4.47 31.13
N ALA A 148 15.61 4.39 30.00
CA ALA A 148 16.83 5.14 29.74
C ALA A 148 16.61 6.58 29.24
N SER A 149 15.37 6.95 28.89
CA SER A 149 14.99 8.30 28.45
C SER A 149 14.06 8.92 29.49
N PRO A 150 14.49 9.93 30.28
CA PRO A 150 13.58 10.63 31.16
C PRO A 150 12.52 11.30 30.27
N SER A 151 11.28 10.84 30.41
CA SER A 151 10.05 11.30 29.77
C SER A 151 10.15 12.69 29.13
N ARG A 152 10.46 12.74 27.84
CA ARG A 152 10.15 13.89 27.00
C ARG A 152 9.02 13.48 26.07
N TRP A 153 7.86 13.15 26.64
CA TRP A 153 6.63 13.29 25.87
C TRP A 153 6.58 14.74 25.40
N PRO A 154 6.39 15.01 24.10
CA PRO A 154 6.19 16.38 23.67
C PRO A 154 5.01 16.95 24.47
N SER A 155 5.15 18.18 24.97
CA SER A 155 4.12 18.86 25.77
C SER A 155 2.80 19.08 25.03
N SER A 156 2.77 18.76 23.72
CA SER A 156 1.60 18.77 22.85
C SER A 156 1.77 17.74 21.74
N GLY A 157 0.67 17.12 21.30
CA GLY A 157 0.63 16.27 20.11
C GLY A 157 -0.56 16.63 19.23
N THR A 158 -0.52 16.21 17.96
CA THR A 158 -1.63 16.44 17.02
C THR A 158 -2.13 15.12 16.47
N CYS A 159 -3.39 14.80 16.71
CA CYS A 159 -4.10 13.76 15.97
C CYS A 159 -4.84 14.38 14.77
N ALA A 160 -5.00 13.63 13.69
CA ALA A 160 -5.71 14.14 12.52
C ALA A 160 -6.52 13.05 11.83
N VAL A 161 -7.61 13.46 11.18
CA VAL A 161 -8.49 12.58 10.40
C VAL A 161 -8.71 13.20 9.03
N TRP A 162 -8.50 12.42 7.98
CA TRP A 162 -8.65 12.87 6.59
C TRP A 162 -9.37 11.83 5.73
N GLY A 163 -9.94 12.30 4.60
CA GLY A 163 -10.71 11.42 3.71
C GLY A 163 -11.86 10.73 4.45
N ARG A 164 -12.16 9.47 4.11
CA ARG A 164 -13.23 8.64 4.71
C ARG A 164 -12.74 7.62 5.75
N GLY A 165 -11.54 7.83 6.29
CA GLY A 165 -11.00 6.87 7.24
C GLY A 165 -9.50 6.79 7.34
N HIS A 166 -8.77 7.86 7.01
CA HIS A 166 -7.34 7.92 7.28
C HIS A 166 -7.13 8.69 8.58
N TYR A 167 -6.30 8.14 9.46
CA TYR A 167 -6.08 8.67 10.80
C TYR A 167 -4.59 8.81 11.07
N ARG A 168 -4.25 9.85 11.82
CA ARG A 168 -2.97 10.04 12.49
C ARG A 168 -3.19 10.15 13.98
N THR A 169 -2.49 9.35 14.75
CA THR A 169 -2.47 9.39 16.21
C THR A 169 -1.52 10.49 16.73
N PHE A 170 -1.60 10.80 18.02
CA PHE A 170 -0.78 11.83 18.67
C PHE A 170 0.73 11.55 18.62
N ASP A 171 1.12 10.28 18.57
CA ASP A 171 2.50 9.81 18.41
C ASP A 171 2.94 9.70 16.93
N GLY A 172 2.06 10.05 15.98
CA GLY A 172 2.39 10.16 14.56
C GLY A 172 2.06 8.94 13.71
N SER A 173 1.53 7.86 14.30
CA SER A 173 1.18 6.63 13.59
C SER A 173 0.00 6.82 12.65
N LEU A 174 0.10 6.19 11.47
CA LEU A 174 -0.90 6.29 10.41
C LEU A 174 -1.68 4.98 10.27
N PHE A 175 -3.00 5.05 10.27
CA PHE A 175 -3.84 3.89 10.00
C PHE A 175 -5.08 4.24 9.19
N SER A 176 -5.68 3.21 8.59
CA SER A 176 -6.92 3.33 7.83
C SER A 176 -8.02 2.51 8.47
N PHE A 177 -9.09 3.19 8.87
CA PHE A 177 -10.25 2.58 9.52
C PHE A 177 -11.53 3.15 8.90
N ARG A 178 -12.43 2.29 8.45
CA ARG A 178 -13.72 2.72 7.88
C ARG A 178 -14.84 2.28 8.80
N SER A 179 -15.42 3.23 9.52
CA SER A 179 -16.63 3.00 10.31
C SER A 179 -17.85 3.60 9.63
N ARG A 180 -18.98 2.90 9.73
CA ARG A 180 -20.31 3.46 9.40
C ARG A 180 -21.01 4.07 10.62
N CYS A 181 -20.38 3.96 11.78
CA CYS A 181 -20.90 4.45 13.05
C CYS A 181 -20.05 5.60 13.58
N ARG A 182 -20.68 6.46 14.38
CA ARG A 182 -19.97 7.43 15.21
C ARG A 182 -19.04 6.68 16.17
N HIS A 183 -17.81 7.16 16.31
CA HIS A 183 -16.80 6.54 17.15
C HIS A 183 -15.98 7.60 17.90
N LEU A 184 -15.39 7.14 18.99
CA LEU A 184 -14.54 7.96 19.85
C LEU A 184 -13.20 8.21 19.18
N LEU A 185 -12.83 9.48 19.03
CA LEU A 185 -11.55 9.91 18.45
C LEU A 185 -10.51 10.19 19.55
N ALA A 186 -10.90 10.94 20.58
CA ALA A 186 -10.05 11.32 21.70
C ALA A 186 -10.88 11.49 22.97
N HIS A 187 -10.34 11.08 24.11
CA HIS A 187 -11.02 11.19 25.41
C HIS A 187 -9.98 11.22 26.53
N GLU A 188 -10.24 12.03 27.54
CA GLU A 188 -9.42 12.08 28.75
C GLU A 188 -9.78 10.94 29.70
N CYS A 189 -8.85 10.01 29.94
CA CYS A 189 -9.12 8.81 30.73
C CYS A 189 -9.08 8.98 32.26
N ARG A 190 -8.66 10.15 32.77
CA ARG A 190 -8.46 10.37 34.22
C ARG A 190 -9.65 11.03 34.88
N GLY A 191 -10.13 12.13 34.29
CA GLY A 191 -11.22 12.93 34.82
C GLY A 191 -12.48 12.89 33.97
N ASP A 192 -12.46 12.20 32.83
CA ASP A 192 -13.54 12.17 31.85
C ASP A 192 -14.04 13.57 31.46
N THR A 193 -13.17 14.59 31.51
CA THR A 193 -13.57 16.00 31.35
C THR A 193 -13.99 16.32 29.92
N PHE A 194 -13.40 15.65 28.93
CA PHE A 194 -13.82 15.80 27.54
C PHE A 194 -13.76 14.50 26.75
N SER A 195 -14.58 14.47 25.69
CA SER A 195 -14.45 13.48 24.62
C SER A 195 -14.84 14.05 23.26
N VAL A 196 -14.15 13.61 22.23
CA VAL A 196 -14.36 14.02 20.84
C VAL A 196 -14.82 12.80 20.06
N HIS A 197 -16.00 12.91 19.44
CA HIS A 197 -16.60 11.85 18.65
C HIS A 197 -16.74 12.30 17.21
N VAL A 198 -16.36 11.42 16.29
CA VAL A 198 -16.46 11.68 14.85
C VAL A 198 -17.28 10.59 14.19
N GLY A 199 -18.01 10.97 13.15
CA GLY A 199 -18.78 10.02 12.35
C GLY A 199 -19.05 10.57 10.97
N ASP A 200 -19.26 9.67 10.01
CA ASP A 200 -19.74 10.06 8.69
C ASP A 200 -21.28 10.08 8.74
N SER A 201 -21.87 11.24 8.49
CA SER A 201 -23.33 11.49 8.44
C SER A 201 -23.75 11.80 7.00
N HIS A 202 -25.02 11.56 6.67
CA HIS A 202 -25.61 11.92 5.37
C HIS A 202 -24.78 11.47 4.15
N CYS A 203 -24.35 10.21 4.13
CA CYS A 203 -23.67 9.62 2.98
C CYS A 203 -24.70 9.25 1.90
N SER A 204 -24.60 9.88 0.73
CA SER A 204 -25.42 9.49 -0.44
C SER A 204 -24.82 8.25 -1.12
N ASN A 205 -25.69 7.32 -1.51
CA ASN A 205 -25.33 6.15 -2.34
C ASN A 205 -25.48 6.42 -3.85
N ASP A 206 -25.75 7.68 -4.25
CA ASP A 206 -25.90 8.04 -5.65
C ASP A 206 -24.55 8.01 -6.38
N SER A 207 -24.48 7.15 -7.41
CA SER A 207 -23.34 6.95 -8.31
C SER A 207 -22.84 8.22 -9.00
N ALA A 208 -23.67 9.26 -9.14
CA ALA A 208 -23.27 10.50 -9.79
C ALA A 208 -22.48 11.47 -8.89
N ARG A 209 -22.69 11.44 -7.56
CA ARG A 209 -22.01 12.29 -6.57
C ARG A 209 -21.93 11.60 -5.20
N PHE A 210 -20.89 10.81 -4.99
CA PHE A 210 -20.57 10.28 -3.66
C PHE A 210 -20.01 11.38 -2.75
N PHE A 211 -20.87 12.02 -1.97
CA PHE A 211 -20.46 12.91 -0.87
C PHE A 211 -20.94 12.36 0.48
N CYS A 212 -20.08 12.43 1.49
CA CYS A 212 -20.41 12.16 2.89
C CYS A 212 -20.08 13.42 3.70
N ARG A 213 -20.96 13.79 4.63
CA ARG A 213 -20.71 14.93 5.54
C ARG A 213 -20.17 14.41 6.86
N ARG A 214 -18.99 14.88 7.27
CA ARG A 214 -18.46 14.54 8.60
C ARG A 214 -19.29 15.25 9.68
N SER A 215 -19.66 14.48 10.69
CA SER A 215 -20.26 14.95 11.94
C SER A 215 -19.18 14.99 13.03
N LEU A 216 -19.25 16.02 13.86
CA LEU A 216 -18.38 16.24 15.02
C LEU A 216 -19.30 16.49 16.22
N ASP A 217 -19.09 15.72 17.28
CA ASP A 217 -19.67 16.00 18.59
C ASP A 217 -18.52 16.11 19.60
N ILE A 218 -18.54 17.17 20.40
CA ILE A 218 -17.58 17.35 21.49
C ILE A 218 -18.38 17.33 22.79
N TYR A 219 -17.94 16.51 23.73
CA TYR A 219 -18.45 16.53 25.08
C TYR A 219 -17.45 17.23 25.98
N VAL A 220 -17.92 18.19 26.77
CA VAL A 220 -17.14 18.88 27.81
C VAL A 220 -17.96 18.83 29.09
N GLU A 221 -17.40 18.27 30.16
CA GLU A 221 -18.07 18.08 31.46
C GLU A 221 -19.46 17.39 31.33
N GLY A 222 -19.56 16.44 30.40
CA GLY A 222 -20.79 15.70 30.11
C GLY A 222 -21.80 16.43 29.21
N GLN A 223 -21.60 17.71 28.90
CA GLN A 223 -22.46 18.47 27.99
C GLN A 223 -22.07 18.24 26.52
N ARG A 224 -23.06 18.02 25.65
CA ARG A 224 -22.84 17.76 24.22
C ARG A 224 -22.91 19.04 23.39
N PHE A 225 -21.81 19.37 22.74
CA PHE A 225 -21.70 20.40 21.71
C PHE A 225 -21.82 19.77 20.32
N GLY A 226 -22.84 20.20 19.56
CA GLY A 226 -23.03 19.85 18.16
C GLY A 226 -22.56 20.95 17.23
N PHE A 227 -22.12 20.57 16.02
CA PHE A 227 -21.62 21.51 15.03
C PHE A 227 -22.29 21.29 13.67
N GLU A 228 -22.84 22.37 13.13
CA GLU A 228 -23.36 22.44 11.77
C GLU A 228 -22.44 23.35 10.95
N LEU A 229 -22.24 23.04 9.67
CA LEU A 229 -21.34 23.80 8.78
C LEU A 229 -22.10 24.68 7.78
N ASP A 230 -23.42 24.50 7.66
CA ASP A 230 -24.21 25.17 6.63
C ASP A 230 -25.66 25.39 7.12
N PRO A 231 -25.98 26.59 7.65
CA PRO A 231 -25.02 27.64 8.04
C PRO A 231 -24.14 27.18 9.22
N PRO A 232 -22.94 27.76 9.42
CA PRO A 232 -22.05 27.36 10.50
C PRO A 232 -22.61 27.77 11.87
N ARG A 233 -22.98 26.77 12.68
CA ARG A 233 -23.59 26.95 14.00
C ARG A 233 -23.04 25.95 15.00
N VAL A 234 -23.01 26.37 16.27
CA VAL A 234 -22.76 25.49 17.41
C VAL A 234 -24.04 25.35 18.22
N THR A 235 -24.34 24.14 18.69
CA THR A 235 -25.52 23.80 19.48
C THR A 235 -25.14 23.20 20.83
N LEU A 236 -25.85 23.61 21.87
CA LEU A 236 -25.72 23.10 23.24
C LEU A 236 -27.12 22.92 23.83
N GLY A 237 -27.58 21.67 23.91
CA GLY A 237 -28.98 21.39 24.28
C GLY A 237 -29.96 22.08 23.31
N ASN A 238 -30.75 23.02 23.84
CA ASN A 238 -31.71 23.81 23.04
C ASN A 238 -31.14 25.15 22.55
N VAL A 239 -29.93 25.51 22.97
CA VAL A 239 -29.29 26.76 22.57
C VAL A 239 -28.56 26.53 21.25
N SER A 240 -28.77 27.43 20.27
CA SER A 240 -27.98 27.45 19.04
C SER A 240 -27.43 28.85 18.79
N ALA A 241 -26.14 28.93 18.46
CA ALA A 241 -25.46 30.19 18.20
C ALA A 241 -24.70 30.14 16.86
N PRO A 242 -24.64 31.25 16.12
CA PRO A 242 -23.80 31.34 14.92
C PRO A 242 -22.32 31.32 15.30
N ILE A 243 -21.48 30.77 14.43
CA ILE A 243 -20.02 30.81 14.55
C ILE A 243 -19.50 32.07 13.82
N PRO A 244 -18.58 32.88 14.39
CA PRO A 244 -17.82 32.66 15.62
C PRO A 244 -18.58 33.00 16.91
N THR A 245 -18.32 32.25 17.98
CA THR A 245 -18.91 32.49 19.31
C THR A 245 -18.12 31.83 20.43
N THR A 246 -18.42 32.17 21.68
CA THR A 246 -18.00 31.42 22.86
C THR A 246 -19.25 30.95 23.60
N LEU A 247 -19.39 29.65 23.79
CA LEU A 247 -20.57 29.04 24.42
C LEU A 247 -20.10 28.12 25.55
N GLU A 248 -20.49 28.44 26.79
CA GLU A 248 -20.12 27.68 28.01
C GLU A 248 -18.62 27.31 28.06
N GLY A 249 -17.74 28.30 27.87
CA GLY A 249 -16.28 28.10 27.94
C GLY A 249 -15.64 27.46 26.70
N LEU A 250 -16.44 27.01 25.73
CA LEU A 250 -15.96 26.51 24.43
C LEU A 250 -15.92 27.66 23.41
N ARG A 251 -14.72 28.05 22.99
CA ARG A 251 -14.51 29.10 21.99
C ARG A 251 -14.46 28.49 20.60
N VAL A 252 -15.33 28.96 19.71
CA VAL A 252 -15.49 28.45 18.34
C VAL A 252 -15.29 29.61 17.37
N ASP A 253 -14.15 29.62 16.68
CA ASP A 253 -13.78 30.66 15.73
C ASP A 253 -13.86 30.16 14.29
N TYR A 254 -14.07 31.08 13.34
CA TYR A 254 -13.92 30.81 11.92
C TYR A 254 -12.70 31.55 11.38
N VAL A 255 -11.62 30.82 11.11
CA VAL A 255 -10.32 31.37 10.72
C VAL A 255 -9.86 30.70 9.43
N ALA A 256 -9.45 31.46 8.42
CA ALA A 256 -8.87 30.91 7.18
C ALA A 256 -9.68 29.74 6.55
N ARG A 257 -11.01 29.89 6.48
CA ARG A 257 -11.97 28.88 5.96
C ARG A 257 -12.02 27.56 6.75
N ARG A 258 -11.58 27.56 8.00
CA ARG A 258 -11.73 26.44 8.94
C ARG A 258 -12.39 26.91 10.23
N ILE A 259 -13.14 26.01 10.85
CA ILE A 259 -13.61 26.19 12.21
C ILE A 259 -12.48 25.75 13.14
N VAL A 260 -12.15 26.59 14.13
CA VAL A 260 -11.16 26.30 15.18
C VAL A 260 -11.89 26.30 16.50
N ILE A 261 -11.80 25.21 17.25
CA ILE A 261 -12.52 25.02 18.51
C ILE A 261 -11.46 24.93 19.59
N SER A 262 -11.51 25.79 20.59
CA SER A 262 -10.53 25.82 21.68
C SER A 262 -11.22 25.81 23.03
N SER A 263 -10.59 25.13 23.99
CA SER A 263 -11.06 25.04 25.37
C SER A 263 -9.92 25.30 26.34
N GLN A 264 -10.28 25.77 27.54
CA GLN A 264 -9.35 25.92 28.66
C GLN A 264 -8.82 24.56 29.17
N LEU A 265 -9.45 23.45 28.77
CA LEU A 265 -8.98 22.08 29.02
C LEU A 265 -7.74 21.70 28.18
N GLY A 266 -7.25 22.59 27.31
CA GLY A 266 -5.97 22.43 26.60
C GLY A 266 -6.06 21.69 25.27
N PHE A 267 -7.25 21.55 24.67
CA PHE A 267 -7.41 21.06 23.30
C PHE A 267 -7.73 22.19 22.32
N THR A 268 -7.33 21.99 21.06
CA THR A 268 -7.61 22.88 19.92
C THR A 268 -7.77 22.07 18.64
#